data_AF-A0A2V9BK28-F1
#
_entry.id   AF-A0A2V9BK28-F1
#
_cell.length_a   1.000
_cell.length_b   1.000
_cell.length_c   1.000
_cell.angle_alpha   90.00
_cell.angle_beta   90.00
_cell.angle_gamma   90.00
#
_symmetry.space_group_name_H-M   'P 1'
#
loop_
_entity.id
_entity.type
_entity.pdbx_description
1 polymer ?
#
loop_
_entity_poly.entity_id
_entity_poly.type
_entity_poly.pdbx_seq_one_letter_code
_entity_poly.pdbx_strand_id
1 'polypeptide(L)' 'MHSPTLPFTIFETYRENVDGKYWLPNYARSDDFVHLKDQSVAIRLIIKWTDFKQISPPKPPAPPAAPAPAAKP' A
#
# COMPACT_ATOMS: atom_id res chain seq x y z
N MET A 1 -27.61 -5.18 -19.44
CA MET A 1 -27.52 -4.86 -17.99
C MET A 1 -26.53 -3.73 -17.84
N HIS A 2 -26.93 -2.58 -17.28
CA HIS A 2 -25.98 -1.50 -17.01
C HIS A 2 -25.31 -1.82 -15.67
N SER A 3 -24.02 -2.09 -15.68
CA SER A 3 -23.25 -2.11 -14.42
C SER A 3 -23.32 -0.70 -13.84
N PRO A 4 -23.69 -0.53 -12.57
CA PRO A 4 -23.58 0.77 -11.92
C PRO A 4 -22.10 1.11 -11.80
N THR A 5 -21.63 2.01 -12.67
CA THR A 5 -20.35 2.69 -12.49
C THR A 5 -20.44 3.56 -11.25
N LEU A 6 -19.53 3.36 -10.30
CA LEU A 6 -19.43 4.19 -9.12
C LEU A 6 -19.04 5.62 -9.55
N PRO A 7 -19.67 6.67 -9.00
CA PRO A 7 -19.54 8.04 -9.51
C PRO A 7 -18.23 8.76 -9.12
N PHE A 8 -17.30 8.10 -8.42
CA PHE A 8 -16.13 8.75 -7.84
C PHE A 8 -15.17 9.32 -8.89
N THR A 9 -15.03 10.64 -8.92
CA THR A 9 -14.13 11.37 -9.84
C THR A 9 -12.87 11.93 -9.16
N ILE A 10 -12.95 12.25 -7.87
CA ILE A 10 -11.85 12.86 -7.10
C ILE A 10 -11.47 11.95 -5.94
N PHE A 11 -10.17 11.77 -5.73
CA PHE A 11 -9.62 10.97 -4.63
C PHE A 11 -8.62 11.79 -3.83
N GLU A 12 -8.83 11.85 -2.53
CA GLU A 12 -7.87 12.40 -1.58
C GLU A 12 -7.10 11.24 -0.97
N THR A 13 -5.78 11.21 -1.19
CA THR A 13 -4.91 10.17 -0.66
C THR A 13 -4.01 10.73 0.43
N TYR A 14 -4.17 10.20 1.63
CA TYR A 14 -3.33 10.47 2.78
C TYR A 14 -2.19 9.46 2.83
N ARG A 15 -0.99 10.01 2.90
CA ARG A 15 0.23 9.23 3.00
C ARG A 15 0.81 9.39 4.40
N GLU A 16 1.55 8.39 4.82
CA GLU A 16 2.26 8.38 6.09
C GLU A 16 3.74 8.14 5.84
N ASN A 17 4.58 8.82 6.62
CA ASN A 17 6.00 8.57 6.60
C ASN A 17 6.33 7.33 7.44
N VAL A 18 6.85 6.30 6.78
CA VAL A 18 7.28 5.05 7.39
C VAL A 18 8.80 5.03 7.44
N ASP A 19 9.34 4.83 8.64
CA ASP A 19 10.78 4.70 8.91
C ASP A 19 11.63 5.88 8.39
N GLY A 20 11.08 7.10 8.38
CA GLY A 20 11.79 8.30 7.90
C GLY A 20 12.02 8.33 6.38
N LYS A 21 11.66 7.27 5.65
CA LYS A 21 12.19 6.98 4.31
C LYS A 21 11.12 6.84 3.25
N TYR A 22 9.99 6.24 3.59
CA TYR A 22 8.94 5.92 2.61
C TYR A 22 7.67 6.69 2.93
N TRP A 23 7.08 7.32 1.92
CA TRP A 23 5.73 7.90 2.03
C TRP A 23 4.73 6.95 1.39
N LEU A 24 4.14 6.08 2.21
CA LEU A 24 3.20 5.07 1.75
C LEU A 24 1.76 5.57 1.88
N PRO A 25 0.85 5.21 0.96
CA PRO A 25 -0.57 5.49 1.14
C PRO A 25 -1.08 4.67 2.34
N ASN A 26 -1.72 5.35 3.28
CA ASN A 26 -2.40 4.71 4.41
C ASN A 26 -3.91 4.68 4.14
N TYR A 27 -4.44 5.80 3.66
CA TYR A 27 -5.88 6.00 3.53
C TYR A 27 -6.19 6.84 2.29
N ALA A 28 -7.18 6.41 1.50
CA ALA A 28 -7.77 7.24 0.46
C ALA A 28 -9.28 7.32 0.65
N ARG A 29 -9.82 8.48 0.33
CA ARG A 29 -11.26 8.72 0.37
C ARG A 29 -11.76 9.41 -0.88
N SER A 30 -13.03 9.16 -1.18
CA SER A 30 -13.79 9.90 -2.17
C SER A 30 -15.22 10.05 -1.67
N ASP A 31 -15.78 11.23 -1.80
CA ASP A 31 -17.15 11.56 -1.43
C ASP A 31 -17.88 11.98 -2.70
N ASP A 32 -19.07 11.42 -2.93
CA ASP A 32 -19.89 11.75 -4.12
C ASP A 32 -21.38 11.49 -3.84
N PHE A 33 -22.24 11.78 -4.82
CA PHE A 33 -23.67 11.52 -4.77
C PHE A 33 -24.09 10.54 -5.87
N VAL A 34 -24.91 9.57 -5.50
CA VAL A 34 -25.63 8.74 -6.48
C VAL A 34 -26.99 9.38 -6.73
N HIS A 35 -27.23 9.75 -7.99
CA HIS A 35 -28.52 10.25 -8.43
C HIS A 35 -29.43 9.08 -8.80
N LEU A 36 -30.45 8.86 -7.97
CA LEU A 36 -31.56 7.95 -8.24
C LEU A 36 -32.73 8.77 -8.81
N LYS A 37 -33.74 8.11 -9.40
CA LYS A 37 -34.85 8.79 -10.11
C LYS A 37 -35.50 9.93 -9.33
N ASP A 38 -35.67 9.75 -8.01
CA ASP A 38 -36.44 10.67 -7.18
C ASP A 38 -35.61 11.28 -6.03
N GLN A 39 -34.31 10.97 -5.94
CA GLN A 39 -33.48 11.33 -4.79
C GLN A 39 -31.97 11.25 -5.07
N SER A 40 -31.21 12.02 -4.31
CA SER A 40 -29.74 11.94 -4.29
C SER A 40 -29.27 11.35 -2.98
N VAL A 41 -28.40 10.35 -3.05
CA VAL A 41 -27.83 9.67 -1.87
C VAL A 41 -26.35 10.02 -1.80
N ALA A 42 -25.92 10.64 -0.69
CA ALA A 42 -24.51 10.86 -0.41
C ALA A 42 -23.83 9.52 -0.12
N ILE A 43 -22.70 9.26 -0.76
CA ILE A 43 -21.88 8.07 -0.57
C ILE A 43 -20.43 8.45 -0.31
N ARG A 44 -19.74 7.62 0.46
CA ARG A 44 -18.31 7.77 0.76
C ARG A 44 -17.58 6.46 0.51
N LEU A 45 -16.56 6.49 -0.33
CA LEU A 45 -15.60 5.41 -0.51
C LEU A 45 -14.40 5.64 0.42
N ILE A 46 -13.98 4.56 1.06
CA ILE A 46 -12.79 4.50 1.90
C ILE A 46 -11.95 3.32 1.44
N ILE A 47 -10.71 3.60 1.06
CA ILE A 47 -9.69 2.58 0.79
C ILE A 47 -8.64 2.69 1.87
N LYS A 48 -8.40 1.60 2.59
CA LYS A 48 -7.36 1.49 3.61
C LYS A 48 -6.32 0.49 3.15
N TRP A 49 -5.05 0.88 3.19
CA TRP A 49 -3.95 -0.02 2.99
C TRP A 49 -3.43 -0.45 4.36
N THR A 50 -3.62 -1.72 4.68
CA THR A 50 -3.17 -2.33 5.93
C THR A 50 -2.14 -3.41 5.65
N ASP A 51 -1.46 -3.86 6.70
CA ASP A 51 -0.60 -5.04 6.68
C ASP A 51 0.53 -4.98 5.63
N PHE A 52 1.12 -3.80 5.45
CA PHE A 52 2.28 -3.64 4.58
C PHE A 52 3.42 -4.58 5.01
N LYS A 53 3.88 -5.42 4.08
CA LYS A 53 5.02 -6.31 4.26
C LYS A 53 6.14 -5.91 3.32
N GLN A 54 7.27 -5.50 3.90
CA GLN A 54 8.48 -5.23 3.11
C GLN A 54 9.04 -6.56 2.57
N ILE A 55 9.09 -6.68 1.25
CA ILE A 55 9.79 -7.79 0.60
C ILE A 55 11.28 -7.44 0.63
N SER A 56 12.03 -8.05 1.55
CA SER A 56 13.50 -7.97 1.52
C SER A 56 14.01 -8.78 0.33
N PRO A 57 14.98 -8.26 -0.45
CA PRO A 57 15.65 -9.09 -1.44
C PRO A 57 16.31 -10.29 -0.72
N PRO A 58 16.38 -11.47 -1.37
CA PRO A 58 16.99 -12.64 -0.77
C PRO A 58 18.42 -12.30 -0.33
N LYS A 59 18.75 -12.65 0.92
CA LYS A 59 20.10 -12.49 1.46
C LYS A 59 21.07 -13.23 0.52
N PRO A 60 22.12 -12.57 -0.02
CA PRO A 60 23.15 -13.25 -0.78
C PRO A 60 23.70 -14.42 0.04
N PRO A 61 24.01 -15.58 -0.58
CA PRO A 61 24.62 -16.68 0.14
C PRO A 61 25.86 -16.16 0.88
N ALA A 62 26.00 -16.56 2.15
CA ALA A 62 27.16 -16.17 2.94
C ALA A 62 28.43 -16.57 2.16
N PRO A 63 29.46 -15.69 2.09
CA PRO A 63 30.76 -16.10 1.57
C PRO A 63 31.19 -17.39 2.27
N PRO A 64 31.75 -18.38 1.55
CA PRO A 64 32.29 -19.57 2.20
C PRO A 64 33.26 -19.10 3.28
N ALA A 65 33.08 -19.62 4.51
CA ALA A 65 33.93 -19.29 5.64
C ALA A 65 35.39 -19.46 5.21
N ALA A 66 36.17 -18.38 5.28
CA ALA A 66 37.60 -18.46 4.99
C ALA A 66 38.19 -19.57 5.87
N PRO A 67 38.99 -20.50 5.31
CA PRO A 67 39.62 -21.53 6.11
C PRO A 67 40.43 -20.85 7.21
N ALA A 68 40.17 -21.25 8.46
CA ALA A 68 40.92 -20.77 9.62
C ALA A 68 42.42 -20.88 9.32
N PRO A 69 43.24 -19.89 9.69
CA PRO A 69 44.68 -19.97 9.45
C PRO A 69 45.19 -21.24 10.12
N ALA A 70 45.71 -22.17 9.32
CA ALA A 70 46.35 -23.37 9.81
C ALA A 70 47.51 -22.94 10.73
N ALA A 71 47.40 -23.27 12.01
CA ALA A 71 48.50 -23.12 12.95
C ALA A 71 49.68 -23.94 12.41
N LYS A 72 50.78 -23.25 12.11
CA LYS A 72 52.04 -23.90 11.73
C LYS A 72 52.65 -24.58 12.97
N PRO A 73 53.27 -25.76 12.80
CA PRO A 73 53.95 -26.49 13.87
C PRO A 73 55.23 -25.80 14.36
#